data_AF-A0A7W1G7X6-F1
#
_entry.id   AF-A0A7W1G7X6-F1
#
_cell.length_a   1.000
_cell.length_b   1.000
_cell.length_c   1.000
_cell.angle_alpha   90.00
_cell.angle_beta   90.00
_cell.angle_gamma   90.00
#
_symmetry.space_group_name_H-M   'P 1'
#
loop_
_entity.id
_entity.type
_entity.pdbx_description
1 polymer ?
#
loop_
_entity_poly.entity_id
_entity_poly.type
_entity_poly.pdbx_seq_one_letter_code
_entity_poly.pdbx_strand_id
1 'polypeptide(L)'
;PDEVVAGRAYPLIIYLHGSGQGHAGDGAVFDRWAGPSRCFVAQACARRCDFYKSFAMRDVRDVIADVTSRFAIDPDRISLYGYSAGAFATLRMASQTPHEFAAIASLAGDLPPGEEDNLSAVPTLVVHGLSDPNVPIASGMAMNLFEWRRTGAPVTERLLPRSGHGTPLSGVEDWLLRHVRNPAPSAVVCRTARHDPRPGRAHWVAITSLVITDQQAAVSARIDGSVLKAVTANAAGCAFALASLPGRIEAIEIDGQRLTAPTAACVALTHGANGWTAAGCERMPEPDPADYAPGGVENLFRAGPILIVSGEGFGDAAQRLASFSPDGANATIHWPVKAAAEVVPADLAANNLILLGGADVNAVSAAVAKATWLLPLPANEAAPPHALQAERTYLVPMLGEGEPTAIAGVTAFAAENYAFSLVTRNPFAPARRVWLLIAPDEKLIARRSNLLRTWWQEGTPDLFVVERATGMIVAEWTMGNGWRPGMIWR
;
A
#
# COMPACT_ATOMS: atom_id res chain seq x y z
N PRO A 1 -5.25 20.40 21.61
CA PRO A 1 -5.99 21.14 22.65
C PRO A 1 -5.01 21.99 23.47
N ASP A 2 -5.45 23.12 24.06
CA ASP A 2 -4.58 23.99 24.87
C ASP A 2 -4.14 23.30 26.16
N GLU A 3 -5.03 22.46 26.71
CA GLU A 3 -4.75 21.58 27.85
C GLU A 3 -5.26 20.16 27.55
N VAL A 4 -4.39 19.17 27.78
CA VAL A 4 -4.73 17.74 27.65
C VAL A 4 -5.21 17.25 29.01
N VAL A 5 -6.50 16.94 29.12
CA VAL A 5 -7.09 16.41 30.34
C VAL A 5 -6.88 14.90 30.39
N ALA A 6 -6.27 14.41 31.47
CA ALA A 6 -6.04 12.98 31.67
C ALA A 6 -7.37 12.20 31.62
N GLY A 7 -7.38 11.06 30.91
CA GLY A 7 -8.55 10.19 30.76
C GLY A 7 -9.58 10.63 29.73
N ARG A 8 -9.43 11.81 29.10
CA ARG A 8 -10.30 12.25 28.01
C ARG A 8 -9.72 11.86 26.64
N ALA A 9 -10.52 11.21 25.80
CA ALA A 9 -10.18 10.98 24.41
C ALA A 9 -10.53 12.21 23.54
N TYR A 10 -9.66 12.55 22.59
CA TYR A 10 -9.78 13.72 21.73
C TYR A 10 -9.82 13.33 20.25
N PRO A 11 -10.51 14.10 19.40
CA PRO A 11 -10.40 13.97 17.94
C PRO A 11 -8.98 14.24 17.45
N LEU A 12 -8.65 13.67 16.29
CA LEU A 12 -7.40 13.90 15.57
C LEU A 12 -7.70 14.36 14.15
N ILE A 13 -7.14 15.50 13.75
CA ILE A 13 -7.16 15.95 12.36
C ILE A 13 -5.75 15.81 11.79
N ILE A 14 -5.64 15.14 10.64
CA ILE A 14 -4.39 15.02 9.88
C ILE A 14 -4.48 15.90 8.64
N TYR A 15 -3.48 16.76 8.45
CA TYR A 15 -3.33 17.58 7.24
C TYR A 15 -2.21 17.05 6.33
N LEU A 16 -2.51 16.98 5.03
CA LEU A 16 -1.57 16.65 3.96
C LEU A 16 -1.31 17.86 3.05
N HIS A 17 -0.05 18.20 2.87
CA HIS A 17 0.36 19.42 2.15
C HIS A 17 0.23 19.26 0.62
N GLY A 18 0.24 20.39 -0.11
CA GLY A 18 0.35 20.40 -1.58
C GLY A 18 1.80 20.25 -2.06
N SER A 19 2.02 20.02 -3.35
CA SER A 19 3.37 20.00 -3.93
C SER A 19 4.04 21.37 -3.82
N GLY A 20 5.36 21.40 -3.62
CA GLY A 20 6.15 22.64 -3.49
C GLY A 20 5.87 23.46 -2.23
N GLN A 21 5.06 22.96 -1.28
CA GLN A 21 4.81 23.59 0.01
C GLN A 21 5.90 23.23 1.03
N GLY A 22 6.09 24.08 2.04
CA GLY A 22 7.00 23.84 3.16
C GLY A 22 6.67 22.53 3.86
N HIS A 23 7.45 21.48 3.58
CA HIS A 23 7.24 20.14 4.10
C HIS A 23 7.40 20.03 5.62
N ALA A 24 7.99 21.04 6.25
CA ALA A 24 8.20 21.11 7.70
C ALA A 24 7.57 22.39 8.25
N GLY A 25 6.76 22.25 9.29
CA GLY A 25 6.65 23.27 10.35
C GLY A 25 6.08 24.64 9.99
N ASP A 26 5.60 24.90 8.78
CA ASP A 26 4.86 26.11 8.51
C ASP A 26 3.44 25.95 9.08
N GLY A 27 3.35 26.17 10.39
CA GLY A 27 2.11 26.26 11.16
C GLY A 27 1.05 27.15 10.50
N ALA A 28 1.37 27.92 9.46
CA ALA A 28 0.49 28.76 8.67
C ALA A 28 -0.89 28.17 8.30
N VAL A 29 -1.06 26.86 8.09
CA VAL A 29 -2.42 26.29 7.87
C VAL A 29 -3.21 26.25 9.19
N PHE A 30 -2.57 25.84 10.28
CA PHE A 30 -3.19 25.71 11.61
C PHE A 30 -3.23 27.03 12.40
N ASP A 31 -2.24 27.90 12.23
CA ASP A 31 -2.20 29.27 12.76
C ASP A 31 -3.33 30.13 12.19
N ARG A 32 -3.85 29.76 11.00
CA ARG A 32 -5.05 30.36 10.39
C ARG A 32 -6.36 29.77 10.91
N TRP A 33 -6.32 28.65 11.64
CA TRP A 33 -7.49 28.05 12.25
C TRP A 33 -7.56 28.46 13.73
N ALA A 34 -8.41 29.45 14.03
CA ALA A 34 -8.70 29.89 15.39
C ALA A 34 -9.71 28.96 16.11
N GLY A 35 -9.86 27.71 15.66
CA GLY A 35 -10.89 26.83 16.18
C GLY A 35 -10.62 26.36 17.60
N PRO A 36 -11.66 25.88 18.29
CA PRO A 36 -11.58 25.61 19.71
C PRO A 36 -10.54 24.52 19.97
N SER A 37 -9.80 24.70 21.06
CA SER A 37 -8.74 23.83 21.60
C SER A 37 -9.23 22.44 22.04
N ARG A 38 -9.82 21.70 21.10
CA ARG A 38 -10.63 20.50 21.34
C ARG A 38 -10.17 19.27 20.56
N CYS A 39 -9.15 19.37 19.72
CA CYS A 39 -8.57 18.24 19.00
C CYS A 39 -7.04 18.29 18.98
N PHE A 40 -6.44 17.15 18.67
CA PHE A 40 -5.07 17.09 18.19
C PHE A 40 -5.05 17.34 16.70
N VAL A 41 -3.99 17.99 16.25
CA VAL A 41 -3.76 18.28 14.86
C VAL A 41 -2.33 17.85 14.53
N ALA A 42 -2.16 17.10 13.45
CA ALA A 42 -0.86 16.69 12.99
C ALA A 42 -0.72 16.91 11.47
N GLN A 43 0.47 17.30 11.05
CA GLN A 43 0.83 17.39 9.64
C GLN A 43 1.87 16.32 9.33
N ALA A 44 1.56 15.48 8.35
CA ALA A 44 2.51 14.51 7.86
C ALA A 44 3.45 15.17 6.85
N CYS A 45 4.73 15.32 7.24
CA CYS A 45 5.80 15.84 6.39
C CYS A 45 6.10 14.95 5.17
N ALA A 46 5.71 13.66 5.22
CA ALA A 46 5.92 12.71 4.14
C ALA A 46 7.36 12.73 3.59
N ARG A 47 8.36 12.82 4.49
CA ARG A 47 9.80 12.96 4.16
C ARG A 47 10.18 14.10 3.25
N ARG A 48 9.36 15.14 3.14
CA ARG A 48 9.56 16.19 2.12
C ARG A 48 9.35 15.68 0.70
N CYS A 49 8.35 14.84 0.50
CA CYS A 49 7.90 14.48 -0.84
C CYS A 49 6.92 15.50 -1.36
N ASP A 50 7.11 15.99 -2.58
CA ASP A 50 6.10 16.78 -3.28
C ASP A 50 4.78 16.04 -3.50
N PHE A 51 4.80 14.71 -3.49
CA PHE A 51 3.62 13.86 -3.66
C PHE A 51 3.60 12.69 -2.68
N TYR A 52 2.40 12.32 -2.23
CA TYR A 52 2.20 11.20 -1.32
C TYR A 52 2.13 9.87 -2.07
N LYS A 53 3.30 9.38 -2.47
CA LYS A 53 3.47 8.01 -2.98
C LYS A 53 3.54 7.01 -1.83
N SER A 54 3.65 5.72 -2.14
CA SER A 54 3.61 4.59 -1.18
C SER A 54 4.27 4.81 0.19
N PHE A 55 5.53 5.25 0.24
CA PHE A 55 6.24 5.48 1.50
C PHE A 55 5.77 6.74 2.23
N ALA A 56 5.43 7.80 1.50
CA ALA A 56 4.84 9.01 2.07
C ALA A 56 3.46 8.73 2.68
N MET A 57 2.62 7.90 2.03
CA MET A 57 1.36 7.43 2.61
C MET A 57 1.58 6.55 3.85
N ARG A 58 2.66 5.77 3.90
CA ARG A 58 3.05 5.08 5.13
C ARG A 58 3.43 6.07 6.23
N ASP A 59 4.20 7.11 5.94
CA ASP A 59 4.57 8.08 6.97
C ASP A 59 3.34 8.76 7.57
N VAL A 60 2.28 8.99 6.77
CA VAL A 60 0.99 9.47 7.28
C VAL A 60 0.39 8.48 8.29
N ARG A 61 0.38 7.18 7.98
CA ARG A 61 -0.10 6.14 8.91
C ARG A 61 0.78 6.02 10.15
N ASP A 62 2.10 6.10 9.99
CA ASP A 62 3.05 6.06 11.09
C ASP A 62 2.87 7.29 12.02
N VAL A 63 2.55 8.48 11.48
CA VAL A 63 2.17 9.66 12.27
C VAL A 63 0.87 9.43 13.04
N ILE A 64 -0.17 8.88 12.40
CA ILE A 64 -1.44 8.56 13.08
C ILE A 64 -1.20 7.58 14.24
N ALA A 65 -0.42 6.53 14.00
CA ALA A 65 -0.07 5.54 15.00
C ALA A 65 0.76 6.15 16.16
N ASP A 66 1.76 6.97 15.85
CA ASP A 66 2.59 7.63 16.86
C ASP A 66 1.77 8.56 17.75
N VAL A 67 0.94 9.43 17.15
CA VAL A 67 0.06 10.34 17.91
C VAL A 67 -0.93 9.54 18.77
N THR A 68 -1.55 8.49 18.22
CA THR A 68 -2.49 7.63 18.96
C THR A 68 -1.82 6.85 20.09
N SER A 69 -0.52 6.54 19.96
CA SER A 69 0.24 5.87 21.02
C SER A 69 0.62 6.81 22.18
N ARG A 70 0.79 8.11 21.89
CA ARG A 70 1.24 9.12 22.87
C ARG A 70 0.09 9.86 23.53
N PHE A 71 -1.04 9.97 22.86
CA PHE A 71 -2.19 10.75 23.30
C PHE A 71 -3.47 9.91 23.25
N ALA A 72 -4.40 10.19 24.15
CA ALA A 72 -5.73 9.58 24.12
C ALA A 72 -6.53 10.14 22.93
N ILE A 73 -6.45 9.46 21.80
CA ILE A 73 -7.22 9.77 20.59
C ILE A 73 -8.49 8.91 20.56
N ASP A 74 -9.62 9.54 20.23
CA ASP A 74 -10.87 8.84 19.96
C ASP A 74 -10.79 8.20 18.55
N PRO A 75 -10.77 6.85 18.44
CA PRO A 75 -10.61 6.16 17.15
C PRO A 75 -11.79 6.39 16.21
N ASP A 76 -12.95 6.84 16.71
CA ASP A 76 -14.10 7.20 15.89
C ASP A 76 -14.09 8.67 15.47
N ARG A 77 -13.03 9.42 15.78
CA ARG A 77 -12.92 10.86 15.48
C ARG A 77 -11.56 11.24 14.88
N ILE A 78 -11.02 10.35 14.05
CA ILE A 78 -9.84 10.61 13.21
C ILE A 78 -10.32 11.13 11.85
N SER A 79 -9.83 12.29 11.43
CA SER A 79 -10.17 12.92 10.14
C SER A 79 -8.91 13.21 9.33
N LEU A 80 -9.02 13.14 8.00
CA LEU A 80 -7.92 13.37 7.07
C LEU A 80 -8.32 14.42 6.04
N TYR A 81 -7.47 15.41 5.81
CA TYR A 81 -7.67 16.36 4.71
C TYR A 81 -6.36 16.78 4.09
N GLY A 82 -6.44 17.29 2.86
CA GLY A 82 -5.24 17.77 2.18
C GLY A 82 -5.54 18.63 0.99
N TYR A 83 -4.48 19.30 0.51
CA TYR A 83 -4.54 20.21 -0.63
C TYR A 83 -3.73 19.69 -1.81
N SER A 84 -4.26 19.78 -3.03
CA SER A 84 -3.58 19.41 -4.27
C SER A 84 -3.00 17.99 -4.18
N ALA A 85 -1.66 17.81 -4.21
CA ALA A 85 -1.00 16.53 -3.95
C ALA A 85 -1.52 15.78 -2.70
N GLY A 86 -1.75 16.50 -1.60
CA GLY A 86 -2.33 15.96 -0.36
C GLY A 86 -3.82 15.65 -0.46
N ALA A 87 -4.55 16.30 -1.38
CA ALA A 87 -5.96 16.00 -1.64
C ALA A 87 -6.14 14.67 -2.38
N PHE A 88 -5.31 14.40 -3.40
CA PHE A 88 -5.25 13.08 -4.06
C PHE A 88 -4.92 11.98 -3.04
N ALA A 89 -3.94 12.26 -2.17
CA ALA A 89 -3.52 11.35 -1.11
C ALA A 89 -4.63 11.06 -0.11
N THR A 90 -5.36 12.10 0.31
CA THR A 90 -6.49 12.00 1.24
C THR A 90 -7.55 11.05 0.69
N LEU A 91 -8.00 11.29 -0.55
CA LEU A 91 -9.03 10.48 -1.18
C LEU A 91 -8.57 9.03 -1.36
N ARG A 92 -7.33 8.82 -1.81
CA ARG A 92 -6.77 7.49 -2.05
C ARG A 92 -6.53 6.70 -0.76
N MET A 93 -5.99 7.33 0.29
CA MET A 93 -5.80 6.66 1.56
C MET A 93 -7.15 6.25 2.16
N ALA A 94 -8.13 7.16 2.11
CA ALA A 94 -9.46 6.89 2.59
C ALA A 94 -10.18 5.82 1.75
N SER A 95 -9.97 5.74 0.43
CA SER A 95 -10.55 4.67 -0.41
C SER A 95 -9.94 3.30 -0.08
N GLN A 96 -8.69 3.25 0.40
CA GLN A 96 -8.01 2.01 0.80
C GLN A 96 -8.37 1.56 2.21
N THR A 97 -8.57 2.50 3.14
CA THR A 97 -8.89 2.23 4.55
C THR A 97 -10.08 3.07 5.03
N PRO A 98 -11.27 2.96 4.40
CA PRO A 98 -12.40 3.85 4.72
C PRO A 98 -12.92 3.65 6.15
N HIS A 99 -12.58 2.52 6.77
CA HIS A 99 -12.88 2.22 8.15
C HIS A 99 -12.01 2.96 9.18
N GLU A 100 -10.99 3.71 8.79
CA GLU A 100 -10.13 4.46 9.72
C GLU A 100 -10.63 5.88 9.98
N PHE A 101 -11.46 6.43 9.09
CA PHE A 101 -11.75 7.87 9.08
C PHE A 101 -13.21 8.18 9.42
N ALA A 102 -13.40 9.19 10.27
CA ALA A 102 -14.69 9.76 10.62
C ALA A 102 -15.24 10.67 9.51
N ALA A 103 -14.36 11.41 8.84
CA ALA A 103 -14.66 12.27 7.70
C ALA A 103 -13.36 12.66 6.99
N ILE A 104 -13.48 13.02 5.72
CA ILE A 104 -12.36 13.48 4.89
C ILE A 104 -12.68 14.77 4.14
N ALA A 105 -11.66 15.55 3.79
CA ALA A 105 -11.81 16.70 2.91
C ALA A 105 -10.73 16.77 1.81
N SER A 106 -11.18 16.90 0.56
CA SER A 106 -10.34 17.10 -0.62
C SER A 106 -10.36 18.58 -1.03
N LEU A 107 -9.20 19.22 -1.04
CA LEU A 107 -9.04 20.60 -1.50
C LEU A 107 -8.23 20.61 -2.80
N ALA A 108 -8.89 20.85 -3.94
CA ALA A 108 -8.28 20.88 -5.26
C ALA A 108 -7.53 19.59 -5.68
N GLY A 109 -8.14 18.42 -5.44
CA GLY A 109 -7.65 17.12 -5.93
C GLY A 109 -8.80 16.19 -6.26
N ASP A 110 -8.50 15.03 -6.83
CA ASP A 110 -9.50 14.02 -7.20
C ASP A 110 -9.11 12.60 -6.80
N LEU A 111 -10.02 11.66 -7.02
CA LEU A 111 -9.80 10.23 -6.89
C LEU A 111 -9.79 9.60 -8.28
N PRO A 112 -8.87 8.68 -8.58
CA PRO A 112 -8.93 7.90 -9.82
C PRO A 112 -10.33 7.25 -9.98
N PRO A 113 -10.94 7.33 -11.17
CA PRO A 113 -12.26 6.74 -11.40
C PRO A 113 -12.29 5.23 -11.13
N GLY A 114 -13.37 4.76 -10.52
CA GLY A 114 -13.59 3.35 -10.18
C GLY A 114 -13.23 2.97 -8.73
N GLU A 115 -12.92 3.96 -7.89
CA GLU A 115 -12.64 3.78 -6.45
C GLU A 115 -13.64 4.51 -5.54
N GLU A 116 -14.61 5.24 -6.12
CA GLU A 116 -15.58 6.07 -5.41
C GLU A 116 -16.44 5.27 -4.44
N ASP A 117 -16.80 4.04 -4.80
CA ASP A 117 -17.68 3.14 -4.04
C ASP A 117 -17.14 2.87 -2.62
N ASN A 118 -15.81 2.83 -2.46
CA ASN A 118 -15.19 2.58 -1.15
C ASN A 118 -15.44 3.71 -0.16
N LEU A 119 -15.75 4.91 -0.65
CA LEU A 119 -16.05 6.10 0.16
C LEU A 119 -17.56 6.30 0.36
N SER A 120 -18.40 5.36 -0.06
CA SER A 120 -19.86 5.46 0.01
C SER A 120 -20.42 5.69 1.42
N ALA A 121 -19.67 5.35 2.47
CA ALA A 121 -20.05 5.54 3.87
C ALA A 121 -19.19 6.57 4.62
N VAL A 122 -18.23 7.22 3.95
CA VAL A 122 -17.31 8.19 4.55
C VAL A 122 -17.75 9.61 4.19
N PRO A 123 -18.18 10.44 5.16
CA PRO A 123 -18.47 11.84 4.91
C PRO A 123 -17.30 12.53 4.21
N THR A 124 -17.56 13.08 3.02
CA THR A 124 -16.51 13.65 2.15
C THR A 124 -16.85 15.10 1.79
N LEU A 125 -15.98 16.05 2.15
CA LEU A 125 -16.07 17.44 1.72
C LEU A 125 -15.16 17.68 0.51
N VAL A 126 -15.73 18.18 -0.58
CA VAL A 126 -14.99 18.58 -1.78
C VAL A 126 -14.96 20.10 -1.86
N VAL A 127 -13.75 20.68 -1.91
CA VAL A 127 -13.52 22.10 -2.18
C VAL A 127 -12.68 22.21 -3.45
N HIS A 128 -13.24 22.77 -4.53
CA HIS A 128 -12.54 22.80 -5.82
C HIS A 128 -12.84 24.08 -6.60
N GLY A 129 -11.81 24.68 -7.20
CA GLY A 129 -11.96 25.81 -8.11
C GLY A 129 -12.53 25.39 -9.47
N LEU A 130 -13.62 26.01 -9.93
CA LEU A 130 -14.21 25.67 -11.23
C LEU A 130 -13.35 26.12 -12.43
N SER A 131 -12.31 26.92 -12.20
CA SER A 131 -11.38 27.40 -13.22
C SER A 131 -9.93 26.97 -12.90
N ASP A 132 -9.76 25.87 -12.17
CA ASP A 132 -8.46 25.31 -11.82
C ASP A 132 -7.68 24.84 -13.07
N PRO A 133 -6.54 25.48 -13.41
CA PRO A 133 -5.76 25.10 -14.58
C PRO A 133 -4.79 23.95 -14.29
N ASN A 134 -4.53 23.61 -13.03
CA ASN A 134 -3.56 22.61 -12.62
C ASN A 134 -4.22 21.24 -12.42
N VAL A 135 -5.37 21.24 -11.74
CA VAL A 135 -6.22 20.06 -11.56
C VAL A 135 -7.60 20.42 -12.07
N PRO A 136 -7.82 20.37 -13.41
CA PRO A 136 -9.12 20.68 -13.98
C PRO A 136 -10.19 19.81 -13.35
N ILE A 137 -11.31 20.39 -12.93
CA ILE A 137 -12.40 19.63 -12.30
C ILE A 137 -12.90 18.48 -13.21
N ALA A 138 -12.80 18.68 -14.53
CA ALA A 138 -13.17 17.69 -15.54
C ALA A 138 -12.20 16.49 -15.63
N SER A 139 -10.99 16.57 -15.05
CA SER A 139 -9.99 15.50 -15.12
C SER A 139 -10.34 14.28 -14.27
N GLY A 140 -11.09 14.44 -13.19
CA GLY A 140 -11.49 13.32 -12.32
C GLY A 140 -12.60 13.68 -11.33
N MET A 141 -12.48 14.82 -10.65
CA MET A 141 -13.44 15.21 -9.60
C MET A 141 -14.89 15.28 -10.09
N ALA A 142 -15.15 15.76 -11.31
CA ALA A 142 -16.50 15.78 -11.87
C ALA A 142 -17.10 14.37 -11.99
N MET A 143 -16.29 13.37 -12.35
CA MET A 143 -16.73 11.96 -12.39
C MET A 143 -16.96 11.44 -10.96
N ASN A 144 -16.07 11.76 -10.02
CA ASN A 144 -16.25 11.32 -8.64
C ASN A 144 -17.55 11.88 -8.03
N LEU A 145 -17.82 13.18 -8.23
CA LEU A 145 -19.07 13.81 -7.78
C LEU A 145 -20.29 13.20 -8.45
N PHE A 146 -20.22 12.89 -9.75
CA PHE A 146 -21.31 12.21 -10.44
C PHE A 146 -21.62 10.86 -9.80
N GLU A 147 -20.60 10.02 -9.55
CA GLU A 147 -20.78 8.70 -8.95
C GLU A 147 -21.26 8.78 -7.49
N TRP A 148 -20.70 9.68 -6.68
CA TRP A 148 -21.15 9.88 -5.29
C TRP A 148 -22.59 10.37 -5.21
N ARG A 149 -23.01 11.28 -6.09
CA ARG A 149 -24.42 11.73 -6.18
C ARG A 149 -25.33 10.58 -6.61
N ARG A 150 -24.91 9.80 -7.62
CA ARG A 150 -25.68 8.67 -8.16
C ARG A 150 -25.90 7.58 -7.11
N THR A 151 -24.91 7.35 -6.25
CA THR A 151 -24.94 6.31 -5.20
C THR A 151 -25.50 6.80 -3.87
N GLY A 152 -25.69 8.10 -3.69
CA GLY A 152 -26.15 8.69 -2.43
C GLY A 152 -25.08 8.72 -1.34
N ALA A 153 -23.80 8.71 -1.72
CA ALA A 153 -22.69 8.85 -0.78
C ALA A 153 -22.76 10.23 -0.07
N PRO A 154 -22.30 10.33 1.19
CA PRO A 154 -22.39 11.55 2.00
C PRO A 154 -21.36 12.62 1.57
N VAL A 155 -21.54 13.17 0.37
CA VAL A 155 -20.67 14.20 -0.20
C VAL A 155 -21.23 15.60 0.06
N THR A 156 -20.37 16.50 0.55
CA THR A 156 -20.64 17.94 0.64
C THR A 156 -19.77 18.66 -0.38
N GLU A 157 -20.36 19.54 -1.18
CA GLU A 157 -19.64 20.23 -2.25
C GLU A 157 -19.51 21.73 -1.97
N ARG A 158 -18.30 22.25 -2.14
CA ARG A 158 -17.97 23.67 -2.11
C ARG A 158 -17.18 24.01 -3.37
N LEU A 159 -17.87 24.04 -4.49
CA LEU A 159 -17.30 24.42 -5.78
C LEU A 159 -17.18 25.95 -5.85
N LEU A 160 -15.98 26.45 -6.12
CA LEU A 160 -15.66 27.87 -6.08
C LEU A 160 -15.73 28.48 -7.49
N PRO A 161 -16.75 29.30 -7.82
CA PRO A 161 -16.89 29.89 -9.15
C PRO A 161 -15.73 30.84 -9.46
N ARG A 162 -15.25 30.82 -10.71
CA ARG A 162 -14.16 31.70 -11.22
C ARG A 162 -12.85 31.62 -10.42
N SER A 163 -12.67 30.57 -9.62
CA SER A 163 -11.48 30.36 -8.80
C SER A 163 -10.58 29.33 -9.47
N GLY A 164 -9.27 29.60 -9.47
CA GLY A 164 -8.23 28.69 -9.98
C GLY A 164 -7.84 27.61 -8.95
N HIS A 165 -6.59 27.17 -9.00
CA HIS A 165 -6.07 26.10 -8.11
C HIS A 165 -6.04 26.47 -6.62
N GLY A 166 -6.01 27.76 -6.30
CA GLY A 166 -6.00 28.23 -4.91
C GLY A 166 -7.35 28.03 -4.23
N THR A 167 -7.35 27.31 -3.10
CA THR A 167 -8.53 27.15 -2.23
C THR A 167 -8.23 27.65 -0.82
N PRO A 168 -9.23 28.05 -0.02
CA PRO A 168 -9.04 28.27 1.40
C PRO A 168 -8.56 26.97 2.07
N LEU A 169 -7.36 26.99 2.65
CA LEU A 169 -6.77 25.81 3.29
C LEU A 169 -7.28 25.55 4.72
N SER A 170 -7.98 26.52 5.30
CA SER A 170 -8.61 26.47 6.62
C SER A 170 -10.11 26.78 6.52
N GLY A 171 -10.84 26.49 7.60
CA GLY A 171 -12.30 26.59 7.67
C GLY A 171 -13.02 25.30 7.25
N VAL A 172 -12.29 24.18 7.14
CA VAL A 172 -12.84 22.83 6.92
C VAL A 172 -12.82 21.99 8.20
N GLU A 173 -11.99 22.36 9.17
CA GLU A 173 -11.74 21.66 10.42
C GLU A 173 -13.02 21.53 11.25
N ASP A 174 -13.82 22.60 11.37
CA ASP A 174 -15.11 22.56 12.07
C ASP A 174 -16.10 21.62 11.39
N TRP A 175 -16.04 21.49 10.06
CA TRP A 175 -16.85 20.52 9.35
C TRP A 175 -16.38 19.10 9.65
N LEU A 176 -15.07 18.84 9.66
CA LEU A 176 -14.49 17.54 10.03
C LEU A 176 -14.86 17.14 11.46
N LEU A 177 -14.69 18.04 12.44
CA LEU A 177 -14.91 17.78 13.87
C LEU A 177 -16.36 17.45 14.26
N ARG A 178 -17.33 17.81 13.42
CA ARG A 178 -18.75 17.47 13.63
C ARG A 178 -19.07 16.01 13.33
N HIS A 179 -18.20 15.30 12.61
CA HIS A 179 -18.42 13.91 12.24
C HIS A 179 -17.83 12.96 13.28
N VAL A 180 -18.52 11.83 13.42
CA VAL A 180 -18.06 10.65 14.17
C VAL A 180 -18.18 9.49 13.19
N ARG A 181 -17.17 8.63 13.16
CA ARG A 181 -17.12 7.47 12.28
C ARG A 181 -18.35 6.60 12.52
N ASN A 182 -18.98 6.15 11.44
CA ASN A 182 -19.96 5.08 11.50
C ASN A 182 -19.22 3.73 11.37
N PRO A 183 -19.07 2.95 12.45
CA PRO A 183 -18.42 1.64 12.36
C PRO A 183 -19.28 0.60 11.62
N ALA A 184 -20.60 0.85 11.50
CA ALA A 184 -21.59 -0.11 11.04
C ALA A 184 -22.57 0.49 10.01
N PRO A 185 -22.10 1.05 8.88
CA PRO A 185 -22.99 1.51 7.83
C PRO A 185 -23.88 0.36 7.33
N SER A 186 -25.14 0.67 7.03
CA SER A 186 -26.13 -0.34 6.62
C SER A 186 -25.82 -1.00 5.28
N ALA A 187 -24.99 -0.37 4.45
CA ALA A 187 -24.45 -0.91 3.22
C ALA A 187 -22.98 -0.53 3.09
N VAL A 188 -22.19 -1.44 2.52
CA VAL A 188 -20.75 -1.29 2.31
C VAL A 188 -20.40 -1.87 0.95
N VAL A 189 -19.57 -1.15 0.21
CA VAL A 189 -18.82 -1.73 -0.90
C VAL A 189 -17.36 -1.77 -0.51
N CYS A 190 -16.77 -2.96 -0.55
CA CYS A 190 -15.34 -3.16 -0.44
C CYS A 190 -14.82 -3.55 -1.81
N ARG A 191 -14.05 -2.68 -2.45
CA ARG A 191 -13.47 -2.88 -3.78
C ARG A 191 -11.95 -2.77 -3.71
N THR A 192 -11.25 -3.66 -4.38
CA THR A 192 -9.78 -3.56 -4.50
C THR A 192 -9.41 -2.53 -5.55
N ALA A 193 -8.23 -1.92 -5.48
CA ALA A 193 -7.86 -0.89 -6.46
C ALA A 193 -7.57 -1.52 -7.82
N ARG A 194 -7.86 -0.78 -8.91
CA ARG A 194 -7.69 -1.29 -10.28
C ARG A 194 -6.25 -1.73 -10.58
N HIS A 195 -5.28 -0.98 -10.07
CA HIS A 195 -3.85 -1.20 -10.28
C HIS A 195 -3.17 -1.91 -9.10
N ASP A 196 -3.95 -2.27 -8.09
CA ASP A 196 -3.49 -2.87 -6.86
C ASP A 196 -4.64 -3.72 -6.29
N PRO A 197 -4.94 -4.87 -6.95
CA PRO A 197 -6.15 -5.64 -6.70
C PRO A 197 -6.13 -6.40 -5.37
N ARG A 198 -5.15 -6.13 -4.49
CA ARG A 198 -5.01 -6.79 -3.21
C ARG A 198 -6.29 -6.73 -2.39
N PRO A 199 -6.64 -7.83 -1.69
CA PRO A 199 -7.78 -7.80 -0.81
C PRO A 199 -7.61 -6.72 0.27
N GLY A 200 -8.71 -6.05 0.57
CA GLY A 200 -8.75 -4.93 1.51
C GLY A 200 -9.97 -5.01 2.42
N ARG A 201 -10.15 -3.97 3.23
CA ARG A 201 -11.25 -3.89 4.19
C ARG A 201 -11.97 -2.54 4.09
N ALA A 202 -13.29 -2.61 3.97
CA ALA A 202 -14.17 -1.47 4.13
C ALA A 202 -15.15 -1.74 5.28
N HIS A 203 -15.10 -0.91 6.31
CA HIS A 203 -15.88 -1.05 7.56
C HIS A 203 -15.90 -2.48 8.13
N TRP A 204 -17.06 -3.14 8.06
CA TRP A 204 -17.29 -4.50 8.55
C TRP A 204 -17.16 -5.57 7.45
N VAL A 205 -16.73 -5.22 6.24
CA VAL A 205 -16.50 -6.12 5.10
C VAL A 205 -15.01 -6.20 4.80
N ALA A 206 -14.49 -7.41 4.59
CA ALA A 206 -13.17 -7.62 4.02
C ALA A 206 -13.22 -8.60 2.85
N ILE A 207 -12.37 -8.37 1.86
CA ILE A 207 -12.01 -9.38 0.86
C ILE A 207 -10.81 -10.12 1.45
N THR A 208 -10.82 -11.45 1.42
CA THR A 208 -9.74 -12.28 1.99
C THR A 208 -8.98 -13.06 0.93
N SER A 209 -9.64 -13.37 -0.20
CA SER A 209 -8.98 -13.99 -1.34
C SER A 209 -9.64 -13.65 -2.68
N LEU A 210 -8.86 -13.72 -3.75
CA LEU A 210 -9.26 -13.40 -5.12
C LEU A 210 -9.39 -14.68 -5.96
N VAL A 211 -10.33 -14.71 -6.91
CA VAL A 211 -10.39 -15.79 -7.91
C VAL A 211 -9.29 -15.60 -8.96
N ILE A 212 -9.20 -14.37 -9.47
CA ILE A 212 -8.20 -13.92 -10.44
C ILE A 212 -7.38 -12.83 -9.75
N THR A 213 -6.13 -13.15 -9.46
CA THR A 213 -5.28 -12.38 -8.54
C THR A 213 -4.82 -11.03 -9.10
N ASP A 214 -4.77 -10.85 -10.42
CA ASP A 214 -4.38 -9.60 -11.09
C ASP A 214 -5.57 -8.72 -11.52
N GLN A 215 -6.80 -9.11 -11.17
CA GLN A 215 -8.00 -8.35 -11.50
C GLN A 215 -8.66 -7.76 -10.26
N GLN A 216 -9.31 -6.61 -10.45
CA GLN A 216 -10.11 -5.98 -9.40
C GLN A 216 -11.17 -6.96 -8.86
N ALA A 217 -11.41 -6.91 -7.55
CA ALA A 217 -12.48 -7.64 -6.89
C ALA A 217 -13.35 -6.67 -6.09
N ALA A 218 -14.59 -7.10 -5.84
CA ALA A 218 -15.54 -6.34 -5.05
C ALA A 218 -16.44 -7.25 -4.23
N VAL A 219 -16.82 -6.78 -3.05
CA VAL A 219 -17.90 -7.32 -2.23
C VAL A 219 -18.82 -6.15 -1.88
N SER A 220 -20.06 -6.21 -2.37
CA SER A 220 -21.12 -5.29 -1.97
C SER A 220 -22.01 -6.00 -0.97
N ALA A 221 -22.14 -5.45 0.23
CA ALA A 221 -22.91 -6.06 1.31
C ALA A 221 -23.85 -5.04 1.96
N ARG A 222 -25.01 -5.51 2.40
CA ARG A 222 -25.99 -4.71 3.14
C ARG A 222 -26.71 -5.51 4.22
N ILE A 223 -27.24 -4.81 5.20
CA ILE A 223 -27.99 -5.37 6.32
C ILE A 223 -29.48 -5.14 6.06
N ASP A 224 -30.27 -6.22 6.12
CA ASP A 224 -31.71 -6.23 5.96
C ASP A 224 -32.34 -7.01 7.12
N GLY A 225 -32.63 -6.31 8.22
CA GLY A 225 -33.05 -6.94 9.48
C GLY A 225 -31.96 -7.85 10.04
N SER A 226 -32.30 -9.13 10.28
CA SER A 226 -31.34 -10.15 10.73
C SER A 226 -30.60 -10.87 9.58
N VAL A 227 -30.75 -10.40 8.34
CA VAL A 227 -30.12 -11.01 7.15
C VAL A 227 -29.06 -10.08 6.58
N LEU A 228 -27.84 -10.59 6.41
CA LEU A 228 -26.76 -9.93 5.68
C LEU A 228 -26.82 -10.39 4.22
N LYS A 229 -27.03 -9.46 3.28
CA LYS A 229 -27.07 -9.73 1.84
C LYS A 229 -25.78 -9.27 1.19
N ALA A 230 -25.11 -10.12 0.43
CA ALA A 230 -23.85 -9.83 -0.24
C ALA A 230 -23.84 -10.31 -1.70
N VAL A 231 -23.16 -9.55 -2.55
CA VAL A 231 -22.83 -9.93 -3.92
C VAL A 231 -21.35 -9.73 -4.13
N THR A 232 -20.70 -10.70 -4.76
CA THR A 232 -19.27 -10.70 -5.00
C THR A 232 -18.94 -10.59 -6.48
N ALA A 233 -17.77 -10.03 -6.77
CA ALA A 233 -17.13 -10.07 -8.08
C ALA A 233 -15.65 -10.38 -7.87
N ASN A 234 -15.16 -11.45 -8.52
CA ASN A 234 -13.77 -11.89 -8.44
C ASN A 234 -13.24 -12.19 -7.00
N ALA A 235 -14.12 -12.40 -6.02
CA ALA A 235 -13.73 -12.78 -4.67
C ALA A 235 -13.85 -14.30 -4.49
N ALA A 236 -12.73 -14.97 -4.15
CA ALA A 236 -12.74 -16.37 -3.73
C ALA A 236 -13.02 -16.51 -2.24
N GLY A 237 -12.89 -15.42 -1.49
CA GLY A 237 -13.09 -15.37 -0.06
C GLY A 237 -13.38 -13.95 0.42
N CYS A 238 -14.24 -13.84 1.41
CA CYS A 238 -14.56 -12.60 2.09
C CYS A 238 -14.86 -12.84 3.57
N ALA A 239 -14.95 -11.78 4.35
CA ALA A 239 -15.32 -11.87 5.75
C ALA A 239 -16.20 -10.70 6.20
N PHE A 240 -17.00 -10.94 7.23
CA PHE A 240 -17.88 -9.95 7.82
C PHE A 240 -17.71 -9.86 9.35
N ALA A 241 -17.55 -8.64 9.87
CA ALA A 241 -17.42 -8.37 11.30
C ALA A 241 -18.80 -8.28 11.97
N LEU A 242 -19.39 -9.44 12.29
CA LEU A 242 -20.75 -9.55 12.83
C LEU A 242 -20.96 -8.78 14.14
N ALA A 243 -19.97 -8.80 15.04
CA ALA A 243 -20.05 -8.09 16.33
C ALA A 243 -20.07 -6.56 16.19
N SER A 244 -19.65 -6.02 15.05
CA SER A 244 -19.73 -4.58 14.76
C SER A 244 -21.11 -4.16 14.27
N LEU A 245 -21.99 -5.09 13.91
CA LEU A 245 -23.28 -4.79 13.29
C LEU A 245 -24.38 -4.51 14.32
N PRO A 246 -25.39 -3.69 13.97
CA PRO A 246 -26.54 -3.47 14.83
C PRO A 246 -27.40 -4.73 14.91
N GLY A 247 -27.40 -5.39 16.07
CA GLY A 247 -28.21 -6.57 16.34
C GLY A 247 -27.60 -7.88 15.85
N ARG A 248 -28.33 -8.98 16.04
CA ARG A 248 -27.88 -10.33 15.68
C ARG A 248 -28.20 -10.64 14.22
N ILE A 249 -27.16 -11.00 13.46
CA ILE A 249 -27.32 -11.59 12.13
C ILE A 249 -27.58 -13.09 12.28
N GLU A 250 -28.65 -13.57 11.67
CA GLU A 250 -29.09 -14.97 11.71
C GLU A 250 -28.79 -15.70 10.41
N ALA A 251 -28.80 -14.99 9.28
CA ALA A 251 -28.53 -15.56 7.96
C ALA A 251 -27.67 -14.64 7.10
N ILE A 252 -26.91 -15.27 6.20
CA ILE A 252 -26.10 -14.60 5.20
C ILE A 252 -26.58 -15.08 3.83
N GLU A 253 -27.01 -14.16 2.97
CA GLU A 253 -27.37 -14.44 1.58
C GLU A 253 -26.26 -13.89 0.69
N ILE A 254 -25.40 -14.75 0.15
CA ILE A 254 -24.24 -14.38 -0.68
C ILE A 254 -24.35 -15.04 -2.05
N ASP A 255 -24.31 -14.23 -3.12
CA ASP A 255 -24.40 -14.70 -4.52
C ASP A 255 -25.59 -15.64 -4.79
N GLY A 256 -26.72 -15.36 -4.13
CA GLY A 256 -27.94 -16.17 -4.24
C GLY A 256 -27.97 -17.43 -3.36
N GLN A 257 -26.88 -17.75 -2.66
CA GLN A 257 -26.82 -18.84 -1.69
C GLN A 257 -27.12 -18.33 -0.27
N ARG A 258 -27.97 -19.06 0.46
CA ARG A 258 -28.30 -18.75 1.87
C ARG A 258 -27.52 -19.65 2.83
N LEU A 259 -26.87 -19.03 3.80
CA LEU A 259 -26.06 -19.65 4.84
C LEU A 259 -26.58 -19.23 6.23
N THR A 260 -26.40 -20.10 7.22
CA THR A 260 -26.66 -19.74 8.63
C THR A 260 -25.48 -18.93 9.15
N ALA A 261 -25.75 -17.80 9.79
CA ALA A 261 -24.70 -17.00 10.39
C ALA A 261 -24.18 -17.67 11.68
N PRO A 262 -22.85 -17.80 11.86
CA PRO A 262 -22.29 -18.37 13.08
C PRO A 262 -22.51 -17.45 14.28
N THR A 263 -22.50 -18.03 15.48
CA THR A 263 -22.53 -17.25 16.73
C THR A 263 -21.10 -16.89 17.13
N ALA A 264 -20.46 -16.02 16.34
CA ALA A 264 -19.06 -15.62 16.49
C ALA A 264 -18.88 -14.12 16.25
N ALA A 265 -17.71 -13.56 16.60
CA ALA A 265 -17.43 -12.14 16.42
C ALA A 265 -17.37 -11.73 14.94
N CYS A 266 -16.89 -12.64 14.09
CA CYS A 266 -16.92 -12.50 12.64
C CYS A 266 -17.23 -13.84 11.96
N VAL A 267 -17.45 -13.76 10.65
CA VAL A 267 -17.60 -14.91 9.76
C VAL A 267 -16.65 -14.78 8.59
N ALA A 268 -15.88 -15.82 8.33
CA ALA A 268 -15.08 -15.98 7.12
C ALA A 268 -15.84 -16.86 6.13
N LEU A 269 -15.91 -16.43 4.89
CA LEU A 269 -16.57 -17.10 3.78
C LEU A 269 -15.53 -17.51 2.74
N THR A 270 -15.65 -18.73 2.23
CA THR A 270 -14.77 -19.25 1.17
C THR A 270 -15.61 -19.93 0.10
N HIS A 271 -15.36 -19.56 -1.16
CA HIS A 271 -16.02 -20.13 -2.32
C HIS A 271 -15.26 -21.37 -2.82
N GLY A 272 -15.91 -22.52 -2.77
CA GLY A 272 -15.36 -23.79 -3.27
C GLY A 272 -16.18 -24.37 -4.43
N ALA A 273 -15.87 -25.60 -4.82
CA ALA A 273 -16.57 -26.29 -5.91
C ALA A 273 -18.08 -26.44 -5.70
N ASN A 274 -18.53 -26.46 -4.44
CA ASN A 274 -19.93 -26.64 -4.05
C ASN A 274 -20.59 -25.34 -3.55
N GLY A 275 -20.01 -24.18 -3.88
CA GLY A 275 -20.48 -22.87 -3.44
C GLY A 275 -19.78 -22.34 -2.18
N TRP A 276 -20.41 -21.38 -1.52
CA TRP A 276 -19.89 -20.70 -0.35
C TRP A 276 -20.00 -21.55 0.92
N THR A 277 -18.97 -21.48 1.76
CA THR A 277 -18.93 -22.08 3.09
C THR A 277 -18.65 -21.00 4.12
N ALA A 278 -19.25 -21.10 5.32
CA ALA A 278 -19.10 -20.13 6.41
C ALA A 278 -18.40 -20.76 7.61
N ALA A 279 -17.39 -20.07 8.12
CA ALA A 279 -16.70 -20.41 9.36
C ALA A 279 -16.70 -19.21 10.31
N GLY A 280 -17.07 -19.44 11.58
CA GLY A 280 -16.97 -18.40 12.60
C GLY A 280 -15.50 -18.09 12.91
N CYS A 281 -15.21 -16.81 13.17
CA CYS A 281 -13.88 -16.35 13.56
C CYS A 281 -13.96 -15.38 14.75
N GLU A 282 -12.89 -15.33 15.54
CA GLU A 282 -12.79 -14.38 16.67
C GLU A 282 -12.32 -13.00 16.21
N ARG A 283 -11.51 -12.94 15.16
CA ARG A 283 -10.99 -11.70 14.57
C ARG A 283 -11.14 -11.76 13.07
N MET A 284 -11.45 -10.60 12.48
CA MET A 284 -11.52 -10.47 11.03
C MET A 284 -10.22 -10.99 10.40
N PRO A 285 -10.30 -11.93 9.46
CA PRO A 285 -9.12 -12.38 8.73
C PRO A 285 -8.51 -11.17 8.02
N GLU A 286 -7.26 -10.87 8.34
CA GLU A 286 -6.49 -9.92 7.55
C GLU A 286 -5.95 -10.66 6.33
N PRO A 287 -6.19 -10.15 5.12
CA PRO A 287 -5.60 -10.76 3.94
C PRO A 287 -4.08 -10.68 4.05
N ASP A 288 -3.38 -11.80 3.80
CA ASP A 288 -1.92 -11.78 3.78
C ASP A 288 -1.46 -10.92 2.60
N PRO A 289 -0.80 -9.78 2.84
CA PRO A 289 -0.27 -8.95 1.76
C PRO A 289 0.74 -9.71 0.89
N ALA A 290 1.29 -10.83 1.37
CA ALA A 290 2.16 -11.73 0.60
C ALA A 290 1.44 -12.42 -0.55
N ASP A 291 0.19 -12.84 -0.37
CA ASP A 291 -0.50 -13.77 -1.27
C ASP A 291 -1.01 -13.15 -2.58
N TYR A 292 -1.07 -11.82 -2.66
CA TYR A 292 -1.72 -11.12 -3.76
C TYR A 292 -0.85 -10.06 -4.43
N ALA A 293 0.47 -10.12 -4.25
CA ALA A 293 1.36 -9.06 -4.72
C ALA A 293 2.65 -9.57 -5.39
N PRO A 294 2.66 -9.74 -6.71
CA PRO A 294 3.66 -9.09 -7.53
C PRO A 294 3.50 -7.58 -7.38
N GLY A 295 4.58 -6.87 -7.63
CA GLY A 295 4.58 -5.42 -7.58
C GLY A 295 5.82 -4.93 -6.90
N GLY A 296 6.31 -3.82 -7.45
CA GLY A 296 7.56 -3.19 -7.11
C GLY A 296 7.71 -2.76 -5.65
N VAL A 297 8.68 -1.88 -5.46
CA VAL A 297 9.22 -1.53 -4.15
C VAL A 297 8.17 -0.93 -3.19
N GLU A 298 7.05 -0.43 -3.68
CA GLU A 298 5.94 0.05 -2.85
C GLU A 298 5.49 -0.93 -1.78
N ASN A 299 5.56 -2.23 -2.07
CA ASN A 299 5.13 -3.28 -1.17
C ASN A 299 6.01 -3.38 0.08
N LEU A 300 7.29 -3.04 -0.06
CA LEU A 300 8.22 -2.91 1.06
C LEU A 300 7.76 -1.83 2.05
N PHE A 301 7.13 -0.77 1.54
CA PHE A 301 6.78 0.41 2.31
C PHE A 301 5.37 0.40 2.87
N ARG A 302 4.57 -0.66 2.70
CA ARG A 302 3.16 -0.63 3.14
C ARG A 302 2.93 -1.15 4.55
N ALA A 303 3.71 -2.14 5.01
CA ALA A 303 3.54 -2.72 6.33
C ALA A 303 4.84 -3.32 6.87
N GLY A 304 5.07 -3.21 8.18
CA GLY A 304 6.23 -3.80 8.86
C GLY A 304 7.48 -2.91 8.91
N PRO A 305 8.38 -3.13 9.88
CA PRO A 305 9.61 -2.36 9.99
C PRO A 305 10.56 -2.65 8.81
N ILE A 306 11.42 -1.70 8.49
CA ILE A 306 12.40 -1.79 7.40
C ILE A 306 13.79 -1.84 8.02
N LEU A 307 14.61 -2.77 7.54
CA LEU A 307 16.03 -2.85 7.86
C LEU A 307 16.84 -2.81 6.58
N ILE A 308 17.83 -1.93 6.54
CA ILE A 308 18.81 -1.88 5.45
C ILE A 308 20.00 -2.75 5.87
N VAL A 309 20.38 -3.70 5.01
CA VAL A 309 21.53 -4.57 5.20
C VAL A 309 22.59 -4.21 4.17
N SER A 310 23.72 -3.70 4.66
CA SER A 310 24.84 -3.27 3.84
C SER A 310 25.84 -4.41 3.65
N GLY A 311 26.17 -4.72 2.39
CA GLY A 311 27.32 -5.54 2.04
C GLY A 311 28.64 -4.76 2.16
N GLU A 312 29.76 -5.47 2.13
CA GLU A 312 31.08 -4.87 2.11
C GLU A 312 31.21 -3.87 0.94
N GLY A 313 31.68 -2.65 1.21
CA GLY A 313 31.81 -1.59 0.20
C GLY A 313 30.53 -0.78 -0.09
N PHE A 314 29.40 -1.07 0.57
CA PHE A 314 28.11 -0.38 0.36
C PHE A 314 27.64 0.43 1.59
N GLY A 315 28.55 0.72 2.53
CA GLY A 315 28.22 1.40 3.78
C GLY A 315 27.63 2.79 3.55
N ASP A 316 28.26 3.60 2.70
CA ASP A 316 27.83 4.97 2.45
C ASP A 316 26.51 5.01 1.66
N ALA A 317 26.34 4.14 0.65
CA ALA A 317 25.06 3.99 -0.02
C ALA A 317 23.94 3.60 0.96
N ALA A 318 24.19 2.68 1.89
CA ALA A 318 23.20 2.29 2.89
C ALA A 318 22.81 3.46 3.81
N GLN A 319 23.77 4.27 4.27
CA GLN A 319 23.50 5.45 5.10
C GLN A 319 22.75 6.56 4.33
N ARG A 320 23.10 6.78 3.06
CA ARG A 320 22.37 7.70 2.17
C ARG A 320 20.93 7.24 1.94
N LEU A 321 20.71 5.93 1.83
CA LEU A 321 19.39 5.34 1.63
C LEU A 321 18.54 5.35 2.91
N ALA A 322 19.18 5.12 4.06
CA ALA A 322 18.53 5.14 5.37
C ALA A 322 17.89 6.48 5.71
N SER A 323 18.53 7.56 5.26
CA SER A 323 18.10 8.94 5.46
C SER A 323 17.40 9.54 4.25
N PHE A 324 16.95 8.74 3.29
CA PHE A 324 16.55 9.26 1.99
C PHE A 324 15.27 10.11 1.98
N SER A 325 15.30 11.21 1.22
CA SER A 325 14.14 11.95 0.73
C SER A 325 14.23 12.32 -0.75
N PRO A 326 13.10 12.72 -1.37
CA PRO A 326 13.09 13.20 -2.76
C PRO A 326 13.86 14.47 -2.99
N ASP A 327 14.13 15.24 -1.92
CA ASP A 327 14.88 16.49 -1.93
C ASP A 327 16.30 16.38 -1.37
N GLY A 328 16.68 15.31 -0.68
CA GLY A 328 17.99 15.21 -0.06
C GLY A 328 18.18 14.00 0.84
N ALA A 329 19.22 14.05 1.66
CA ALA A 329 19.20 13.33 2.92
C ALA A 329 18.28 14.10 3.88
N ASN A 330 17.42 13.38 4.56
CA ASN A 330 16.50 13.86 5.57
C ASN A 330 17.08 13.56 6.95
N ALA A 331 17.45 14.62 7.67
CA ALA A 331 18.06 14.51 8.98
C ALA A 331 17.13 13.91 10.05
N THR A 332 15.81 13.86 9.83
CA THR A 332 14.84 13.41 10.84
C THR A 332 14.38 11.97 10.68
N ILE A 333 14.62 11.32 9.54
CA ILE A 333 14.18 9.96 9.25
C ILE A 333 15.42 9.10 9.03
N HIS A 334 15.55 8.03 9.80
CA HIS A 334 16.66 7.08 9.66
C HIS A 334 16.12 5.67 9.83
N TRP A 335 16.12 4.89 8.75
CA TRP A 335 15.93 3.45 8.88
C TRP A 335 17.18 2.80 9.47
N PRO A 336 17.02 1.76 10.30
CA PRO A 336 18.18 1.05 10.83
C PRO A 336 19.00 0.47 9.68
N VAL A 337 20.32 0.58 9.83
CA VAL A 337 21.32 -0.01 8.93
C VAL A 337 22.14 -1.00 9.75
N LYS A 338 22.36 -2.20 9.21
CA LYS A 338 23.30 -3.18 9.76
C LYS A 338 24.26 -3.64 8.68
N ALA A 339 25.51 -3.90 9.04
CA ALA A 339 26.39 -4.66 8.16
C ALA A 339 25.87 -6.10 8.03
N ALA A 340 26.08 -6.75 6.89
CA ALA A 340 25.60 -8.11 6.67
C ALA A 340 26.07 -9.12 7.74
N ALA A 341 27.26 -8.92 8.31
CA ALA A 341 27.82 -9.74 9.39
C ALA A 341 27.13 -9.55 10.76
N GLU A 342 26.39 -8.46 10.96
CA GLU A 342 25.71 -8.11 12.22
C GLU A 342 24.24 -8.53 12.24
N VAL A 343 23.72 -9.01 11.11
CA VAL A 343 22.31 -9.41 10.97
C VAL A 343 22.07 -10.74 11.66
N VAL A 344 21.06 -10.79 12.53
CA VAL A 344 20.64 -12.02 13.23
C VAL A 344 19.32 -12.55 12.68
N PRO A 345 18.96 -13.84 12.90
CA PRO A 345 17.70 -14.41 12.41
C PRO A 345 16.43 -13.63 12.84
N ALA A 346 16.44 -13.02 14.03
CA ALA A 346 15.34 -12.18 14.50
C ALA A 346 15.13 -10.94 13.62
N ASP A 347 16.21 -10.35 13.09
CA ASP A 347 16.12 -9.24 12.15
C ASP A 347 15.43 -9.68 10.85
N LEU A 348 15.83 -10.84 10.33
CA LEU A 348 15.29 -11.42 9.09
C LEU A 348 13.80 -11.74 9.21
N ALA A 349 13.36 -12.20 10.38
CA ALA A 349 11.95 -12.54 10.62
C ALA A 349 11.06 -11.30 10.84
N ALA A 350 11.60 -10.25 11.47
CA ALA A 350 10.81 -9.09 11.87
C ALA A 350 10.62 -8.06 10.76
N ASN A 351 11.57 -7.93 9.83
CA ASN A 351 11.69 -6.78 8.94
C ASN A 351 11.41 -7.11 7.45
N ASN A 352 10.94 -6.08 6.74
CA ASN A 352 11.21 -5.93 5.33
C ASN A 352 12.69 -5.53 5.15
N LEU A 353 13.37 -6.12 4.17
CA LEU A 353 14.81 -5.96 4.01
C LEU A 353 15.13 -5.18 2.73
N ILE A 354 16.05 -4.21 2.81
CA ILE A 354 16.74 -3.66 1.65
C ILE A 354 18.17 -4.16 1.70
N LEU A 355 18.57 -4.97 0.72
CA LEU A 355 19.88 -5.60 0.68
C LEU A 355 20.73 -4.88 -0.36
N LEU A 356 21.86 -4.30 0.07
CA LEU A 356 22.84 -3.69 -0.83
C LEU A 356 24.01 -4.64 -1.02
N GLY A 357 24.35 -4.89 -2.29
CA GLY A 357 25.45 -5.78 -2.67
C GLY A 357 25.00 -7.21 -2.95
N GLY A 358 25.77 -7.88 -3.81
CA GLY A 358 25.56 -9.26 -4.24
C GLY A 358 25.94 -10.29 -3.16
N ALA A 359 25.83 -11.57 -3.51
CA ALA A 359 26.12 -12.70 -2.61
C ALA A 359 27.60 -12.80 -2.22
N ASP A 360 28.47 -12.19 -3.01
CA ASP A 360 29.91 -12.05 -2.80
C ASP A 360 30.24 -11.11 -1.63
N VAL A 361 29.49 -10.02 -1.48
CA VAL A 361 29.74 -8.98 -0.47
C VAL A 361 28.67 -8.89 0.62
N ASN A 362 27.54 -9.58 0.48
CA ASN A 362 26.43 -9.55 1.42
C ASN A 362 25.92 -10.98 1.71
N ALA A 363 26.22 -11.48 2.91
CA ALA A 363 25.84 -12.83 3.34
C ALA A 363 24.31 -13.04 3.38
N VAL A 364 23.52 -11.99 3.62
CA VAL A 364 22.06 -12.08 3.58
C VAL A 364 21.56 -12.17 2.14
N SER A 365 22.14 -11.40 1.21
CA SER A 365 21.88 -11.57 -0.23
C SER A 365 22.20 -12.99 -0.69
N ALA A 366 23.32 -13.57 -0.23
CA ALA A 366 23.68 -14.96 -0.52
C ALA A 366 22.65 -15.97 0.03
N ALA A 367 22.15 -15.74 1.24
CA ALA A 367 21.14 -16.60 1.85
C ALA A 367 19.78 -16.50 1.12
N VAL A 368 19.39 -15.30 0.69
CA VAL A 368 18.20 -15.09 -0.16
C VAL A 368 18.38 -15.76 -1.52
N ALA A 369 19.56 -15.65 -2.14
CA ALA A 369 19.88 -16.30 -3.41
C ALA A 369 19.79 -17.83 -3.36
N LYS A 370 20.17 -18.43 -2.22
CA LYS A 370 20.09 -19.89 -1.97
C LYS A 370 18.70 -20.35 -1.58
N ALA A 371 17.82 -19.46 -1.12
CA ALA A 371 16.45 -19.81 -0.81
C ALA A 371 15.78 -20.32 -2.09
N THR A 372 15.15 -21.48 -2.02
CA THR A 372 14.71 -22.33 -3.14
C THR A 372 13.57 -21.76 -4.00
N TRP A 373 13.38 -20.45 -3.97
CA TRP A 373 12.22 -19.72 -4.49
C TRP A 373 12.57 -18.80 -5.66
N LEU A 374 13.87 -18.62 -5.99
CA LEU A 374 14.33 -17.82 -7.13
C LEU A 374 14.11 -18.54 -8.48
N LEU A 375 12.90 -19.07 -8.70
CA LEU A 375 12.35 -19.75 -9.89
C LEU A 375 12.39 -21.28 -9.93
N PRO A 376 11.30 -21.97 -9.57
CA PRO A 376 10.95 -23.24 -10.19
C PRO A 376 10.60 -23.06 -11.67
N LEU A 377 11.37 -23.66 -12.57
CA LEU A 377 10.87 -24.00 -13.91
C LEU A 377 9.73 -25.03 -13.80
N PRO A 378 8.75 -25.05 -14.72
CA PRO A 378 7.62 -25.97 -14.65
C PRO A 378 8.07 -27.43 -14.73
N ALA A 379 7.58 -28.25 -13.80
CA ALA A 379 7.84 -29.69 -13.69
C ALA A 379 6.97 -30.57 -14.62
N ASN A 380 6.52 -30.06 -15.77
CA ASN A 380 5.65 -30.81 -16.68
C ASN A 380 6.13 -30.72 -18.13
N GLU A 381 7.25 -31.38 -18.41
CA GLU A 381 7.25 -32.38 -19.48
C GLU A 381 7.61 -33.72 -18.80
N ALA A 382 6.89 -34.78 -19.16
CA ALA A 382 6.97 -36.07 -18.48
C ALA A 382 8.43 -36.58 -18.40
N ALA A 383 9.04 -36.47 -17.23
CA ALA A 383 10.28 -37.16 -16.94
C ALA A 383 9.98 -38.67 -16.79
N PRO A 384 10.65 -39.55 -17.55
CA PRO A 384 10.52 -41.00 -17.36
C PRO A 384 11.01 -41.42 -15.96
N PRO A 385 10.57 -42.59 -15.44
CA PRO A 385 10.66 -42.93 -14.01
C PRO A 385 12.08 -43.20 -13.43
N HIS A 386 13.16 -42.82 -14.12
CA HIS A 386 14.52 -43.17 -13.75
C HIS A 386 15.52 -42.02 -14.04
N ALA A 387 15.30 -40.82 -13.50
CA ALA A 387 16.33 -39.77 -13.47
C ALA A 387 16.15 -38.83 -12.27
N LEU A 388 16.45 -39.36 -11.09
CA LEU A 388 16.90 -38.55 -9.95
C LEU A 388 18.35 -38.16 -10.22
N GLN A 389 18.63 -36.86 -10.42
CA GLN A 389 19.85 -36.09 -10.03
C GLN A 389 20.16 -34.96 -11.04
N ALA A 390 20.18 -33.73 -10.53
CA ALA A 390 20.65 -32.47 -11.15
C ALA A 390 19.88 -32.05 -12.42
N GLU A 391 19.44 -30.81 -12.67
CA GLU A 391 19.97 -29.48 -12.37
C GLU A 391 18.79 -28.49 -12.25
N ARG A 392 18.93 -27.46 -11.42
CA ARG A 392 17.93 -26.40 -11.19
C ARG A 392 18.44 -25.11 -11.84
N THR A 393 17.66 -24.49 -12.72
CA THR A 393 18.04 -23.20 -13.32
C THR A 393 17.08 -22.09 -12.89
N TYR A 394 17.66 -21.10 -12.23
CA TYR A 394 17.03 -19.92 -11.63
C TYR A 394 17.35 -18.66 -12.47
N LEU A 395 16.60 -17.54 -12.37
CA LEU A 395 17.20 -16.21 -12.65
C LEU A 395 18.20 -15.99 -11.52
N VAL A 396 19.41 -16.47 -11.73
CA VAL A 396 20.55 -16.11 -10.90
C VAL A 396 21.19 -14.91 -11.59
N PRO A 397 21.27 -13.72 -10.97
CA PRO A 397 22.43 -12.88 -11.20
C PRO A 397 23.61 -13.72 -10.71
N MET A 398 24.29 -14.43 -11.63
CA MET A 398 25.40 -15.33 -11.33
C MET A 398 26.50 -14.50 -10.66
N LEU A 399 26.57 -14.60 -9.33
CA LEU A 399 27.49 -13.89 -8.45
C LEU A 399 28.76 -14.71 -8.18
N GLY A 400 29.28 -15.39 -9.20
CA GLY A 400 30.49 -16.20 -9.08
C GLY A 400 31.15 -16.40 -10.43
N GLU A 401 32.49 -16.37 -10.45
CA GLU A 401 33.32 -16.57 -11.64
C GLU A 401 32.99 -17.90 -12.34
N GLY A 402 32.28 -17.84 -13.45
CA GLY A 402 31.94 -19.00 -14.27
C GLY A 402 31.31 -18.57 -15.60
N GLU A 403 31.79 -19.16 -16.69
CA GLU A 403 31.29 -18.94 -18.07
C GLU A 403 29.77 -19.20 -18.16
N PRO A 404 28.97 -18.29 -18.75
CA PRO A 404 27.53 -18.44 -18.84
C PRO A 404 27.15 -19.52 -19.87
N THR A 405 26.60 -20.64 -19.41
CA THR A 405 25.89 -21.58 -20.29
C THR A 405 24.53 -20.98 -20.65
N ALA A 406 24.42 -20.46 -21.88
CA ALA A 406 23.17 -19.96 -22.43
C ALA A 406 22.13 -21.09 -22.48
N ILE A 407 21.03 -20.93 -21.74
CA ILE A 407 19.81 -21.71 -21.91
C ILE A 407 18.92 -20.95 -22.89
N ALA A 408 18.33 -21.65 -23.86
CA ALA A 408 17.45 -21.05 -24.84
C ALA A 408 16.31 -20.26 -24.14
N GLY A 409 16.27 -18.95 -24.37
CA GLY A 409 15.25 -18.05 -23.82
C GLY A 409 15.59 -17.35 -22.51
N VAL A 410 16.80 -17.54 -21.95
CA VAL A 410 17.28 -16.80 -20.76
C VAL A 410 18.46 -15.90 -21.15
N THR A 411 18.32 -14.59 -20.99
CA THR A 411 19.41 -13.63 -21.17
C THR A 411 20.28 -13.60 -19.91
N ALA A 412 21.54 -13.99 -20.03
CA ALA A 412 22.53 -13.84 -18.97
C ALA A 412 23.11 -12.41 -19.00
N PHE A 413 23.25 -11.79 -17.82
CA PHE A 413 23.83 -10.47 -17.66
C PHE A 413 25.09 -10.59 -16.78
N ALA A 414 26.24 -10.14 -17.30
CA ALA A 414 27.51 -10.16 -16.56
C ALA A 414 27.50 -9.13 -15.43
N ALA A 415 27.70 -9.57 -14.18
CA ALA A 415 27.53 -8.74 -12.99
C ALA A 415 28.47 -7.50 -12.97
N GLU A 416 29.62 -7.54 -13.63
CA GLU A 416 30.53 -6.40 -13.75
C GLU A 416 30.01 -5.26 -14.64
N ASN A 417 29.07 -5.58 -15.54
CA ASN A 417 28.53 -4.68 -16.57
C ASN A 417 27.10 -4.22 -16.30
N TYR A 418 26.40 -4.82 -15.33
CA TYR A 418 24.99 -4.55 -15.06
C TYR A 418 24.71 -4.41 -13.56
N ALA A 419 23.68 -3.64 -13.23
CA ALA A 419 23.10 -3.55 -11.91
C ALA A 419 21.64 -3.99 -11.92
N PHE A 420 21.17 -4.53 -10.81
CA PHE A 420 19.86 -5.16 -10.66
C PHE A 420 19.11 -4.59 -9.46
N SER A 421 17.84 -4.24 -9.67
CA SER A 421 16.88 -3.96 -8.61
C SER A 421 15.82 -5.03 -8.66
N LEU A 422 15.72 -5.88 -7.63
CA LEU A 422 14.74 -6.97 -7.56
C LEU A 422 13.94 -6.91 -6.26
N VAL A 423 12.62 -6.86 -6.36
CA VAL A 423 11.71 -6.98 -5.21
C VAL A 423 11.11 -8.37 -5.17
N THR A 424 11.14 -9.02 -4.01
CA THR A 424 10.64 -10.39 -3.83
C THR A 424 10.17 -10.65 -2.40
N ARG A 425 9.59 -11.84 -2.14
CA ARG A 425 9.22 -12.27 -0.78
C ARG A 425 10.46 -12.49 0.08
N ASN A 426 10.35 -12.18 1.36
CA ASN A 426 11.39 -12.53 2.32
C ASN A 426 11.32 -14.04 2.62
N PRO A 427 12.36 -14.83 2.27
CA PRO A 427 12.33 -16.27 2.47
C PRO A 427 12.36 -16.70 3.94
N PHE A 428 12.73 -15.80 4.85
CA PHE A 428 12.76 -16.03 6.29
C PHE A 428 11.43 -15.64 6.97
N ALA A 429 10.60 -14.84 6.30
CA ALA A 429 9.29 -14.41 6.77
C ALA A 429 8.39 -14.10 5.56
N PRO A 430 7.55 -15.05 5.10
CA PRO A 430 6.76 -14.90 3.87
C PRO A 430 5.87 -13.66 3.80
N ALA A 431 5.39 -13.16 4.94
CA ALA A 431 4.61 -11.92 5.08
C ALA A 431 5.42 -10.64 4.82
N ARG A 432 6.76 -10.72 4.73
CA ARG A 432 7.68 -9.60 4.53
C ARG A 432 8.26 -9.60 3.11
N ARG A 433 8.95 -8.52 2.76
CA ARG A 433 9.57 -8.30 1.45
C ARG A 433 11.08 -8.09 1.55
N VAL A 434 11.77 -8.46 0.49
CA VAL A 434 13.18 -8.17 0.27
C VAL A 434 13.28 -7.35 -1.01
N TRP A 435 14.04 -6.26 -0.96
CA TRP A 435 14.49 -5.54 -2.12
C TRP A 435 16.00 -5.68 -2.25
N LEU A 436 16.44 -6.40 -3.27
CA LEU A 436 17.84 -6.59 -3.60
C LEU A 436 18.29 -5.50 -4.56
N LEU A 437 19.33 -4.75 -4.16
CA LEU A 437 20.04 -3.78 -4.97
C LEU A 437 21.46 -4.30 -5.20
N ILE A 438 21.65 -4.97 -6.33
CA ILE A 438 22.92 -5.58 -6.71
C ILE A 438 23.58 -4.65 -7.72
N ALA A 439 24.77 -4.17 -7.40
CA ALA A 439 25.56 -3.35 -8.30
C ALA A 439 27.04 -3.70 -8.12
N PRO A 440 27.88 -3.56 -9.15
CA PRO A 440 29.33 -3.76 -9.03
C PRO A 440 30.01 -2.69 -8.16
N ASP A 441 29.40 -1.51 -8.01
CA ASP A 441 29.86 -0.49 -7.07
C ASP A 441 28.70 0.41 -6.60
N GLU A 442 28.89 1.07 -5.45
CA GLU A 442 27.83 1.83 -4.79
C GLU A 442 27.39 3.11 -5.53
N LYS A 443 28.13 3.58 -6.56
CA LYS A 443 27.77 4.80 -7.30
C LYS A 443 26.53 4.61 -8.17
N LEU A 444 26.23 3.36 -8.55
CA LEU A 444 25.00 3.02 -9.26
C LEU A 444 23.77 3.05 -8.34
N ILE A 445 23.97 3.06 -7.02
CA ILE A 445 22.93 3.25 -5.99
C ILE A 445 22.91 4.73 -5.56
N ALA A 446 22.81 5.63 -6.54
CA ALA A 446 22.68 7.06 -6.31
C ALA A 446 21.21 7.51 -6.38
N ARG A 447 20.87 8.61 -5.72
CA ARG A 447 19.49 9.12 -5.55
C ARG A 447 18.67 9.24 -6.84
N ARG A 448 19.32 9.57 -7.97
CA ARG A 448 18.68 9.73 -9.28
C ARG A 448 19.02 8.61 -10.26
N SER A 449 19.60 7.50 -9.79
CA SER A 449 19.92 6.39 -10.67
C SER A 449 18.65 5.67 -11.11
N ASN A 450 18.69 5.10 -12.31
CA ASN A 450 17.59 4.27 -12.80
C ASN A 450 17.38 3.00 -11.97
N LEU A 451 18.40 2.59 -11.20
CA LEU A 451 18.31 1.44 -10.29
C LEU A 451 17.34 1.71 -9.13
N LEU A 452 17.26 2.96 -8.67
CA LEU A 452 16.28 3.39 -7.67
C LEU A 452 15.02 3.98 -8.33
N ARG A 453 14.81 3.83 -9.64
CA ARG A 453 13.63 4.36 -10.33
C ARG A 453 12.33 3.78 -9.79
N THR A 454 12.35 2.51 -9.39
CA THR A 454 11.28 1.81 -8.65
C THR A 454 10.82 2.60 -7.44
N TRP A 455 11.74 3.27 -6.72
CA TRP A 455 11.44 4.08 -5.54
C TRP A 455 10.38 5.16 -5.83
N TRP A 456 10.31 5.66 -7.06
CA TRP A 456 9.57 6.85 -7.46
C TRP A 456 8.23 6.58 -8.14
N GLN A 457 7.97 5.34 -8.55
CA GLN A 457 6.87 5.01 -9.42
C GLN A 457 6.03 3.89 -8.81
N GLU A 458 4.70 4.01 -8.92
CA GLU A 458 3.77 3.00 -8.41
C GLU A 458 3.37 2.06 -9.54
N GLY A 459 3.24 0.77 -9.25
CA GLY A 459 2.91 -0.24 -10.26
C GLY A 459 4.08 -0.59 -11.18
N THR A 460 5.33 -0.43 -10.71
CA THR A 460 6.53 -0.76 -11.50
C THR A 460 6.85 -2.26 -11.54
N PRO A 461 7.65 -2.68 -12.54
CA PRO A 461 8.32 -3.98 -12.58
C PRO A 461 8.99 -4.38 -11.26
N ASP A 462 8.95 -5.68 -10.94
CA ASP A 462 9.64 -6.26 -9.81
C ASP A 462 11.16 -6.34 -10.03
N LEU A 463 11.60 -6.43 -11.28
CA LEU A 463 13.00 -6.48 -11.68
C LEU A 463 13.33 -5.36 -12.69
N PHE A 464 14.45 -4.68 -12.45
CA PHE A 464 15.14 -3.82 -13.41
C PHE A 464 16.56 -4.30 -13.62
N VAL A 465 16.99 -4.30 -14.88
CA VAL A 465 18.39 -4.47 -15.26
C VAL A 465 18.89 -3.15 -15.86
N VAL A 466 19.94 -2.60 -15.25
CA VAL A 466 20.54 -1.33 -15.63
C VAL A 466 21.94 -1.60 -16.15
N GLU A 467 22.24 -1.14 -17.36
CA GLU A 467 23.59 -1.20 -17.91
C GLU A 467 24.50 -0.19 -17.20
N ARG A 468 25.63 -0.65 -16.68
CA ARG A 468 26.58 0.18 -15.92
C ARG A 468 27.14 1.34 -16.74
N ALA A 469 27.47 1.09 -18.00
CA ALA A 469 28.16 2.05 -18.85
C ALA A 469 27.30 3.27 -19.17
N THR A 470 26.00 3.05 -19.42
CA THR A 470 25.06 4.10 -19.82
C THR A 470 24.16 4.55 -18.66
N GLY A 471 24.03 3.73 -17.61
CA GLY A 471 23.04 3.90 -16.56
C GLY A 471 21.60 3.68 -17.04
N MET A 472 21.40 3.15 -18.25
CA MET A 472 20.09 2.96 -18.87
C MET A 472 19.47 1.62 -18.48
N ILE A 473 18.14 1.59 -18.41
CA ILE A 473 17.39 0.35 -18.22
C ILE A 473 17.43 -0.43 -19.54
N VAL A 474 17.92 -1.67 -19.49
CA VAL A 474 18.01 -2.57 -20.63
C VAL A 474 17.01 -3.73 -20.55
N ALA A 475 16.47 -4.01 -19.36
CA ALA A 475 15.38 -4.97 -19.19
C ALA A 475 14.52 -4.61 -17.97
N GLU A 476 13.24 -4.93 -18.05
CA GLU A 476 12.23 -4.75 -17.00
C GLU A 476 11.33 -5.99 -16.95
N TRP A 477 10.94 -6.44 -15.74
CA TRP A 477 10.02 -7.56 -15.58
C TRP A 477 9.09 -7.34 -14.39
N THR A 478 7.77 -7.33 -14.63
CA THR A 478 6.72 -7.50 -13.60
C THR A 478 6.34 -8.98 -13.44
N MET A 479 6.60 -9.56 -12.28
CA MET A 479 6.18 -10.93 -11.97
C MET A 479 4.64 -10.99 -12.04
N GLY A 480 4.07 -12.03 -12.67
CA GLY A 480 2.60 -12.18 -12.71
C GLY A 480 2.05 -12.61 -11.35
N ASN A 481 0.76 -12.39 -11.10
CA ASN A 481 0.09 -12.70 -9.84
C ASN A 481 -0.26 -14.19 -9.66
N GLY A 482 0.37 -15.04 -10.47
CA GLY A 482 0.31 -16.49 -10.40
C GLY A 482 1.39 -17.07 -11.31
N TRP A 483 2.06 -18.11 -10.84
CA TRP A 483 2.83 -19.01 -11.68
C TRP A 483 1.95 -19.47 -12.85
N ARG A 484 2.07 -18.81 -14.01
CA ARG A 484 1.51 -19.30 -15.28
C ARG A 484 2.65 -19.43 -16.29
N PRO A 485 2.91 -20.64 -16.81
CA PRO A 485 3.79 -20.82 -17.94
C PRO A 485 3.11 -20.21 -19.17
N GLY A 486 3.70 -19.17 -19.74
CA GLY A 486 3.21 -18.62 -21.00
C GLY A 486 3.23 -17.10 -21.09
N MET A 487 4.44 -16.52 -21.11
CA MET A 487 4.77 -15.46 -22.06
C MET A 487 6.21 -15.69 -22.51
N ILE A 488 6.39 -16.70 -23.36
CA ILE A 488 7.50 -16.71 -24.31
C ILE A 488 7.07 -15.75 -25.39
N TRP A 489 7.74 -14.61 -25.62
CA TRP A 489 7.84 -14.05 -26.96
C TRP A 489 9.11 -13.19 -27.12
N ARG A 490 9.93 -13.68 -28.06
CA ARG A 490 10.86 -13.03 -29.02
C ARG A 490 11.47 -11.68 -28.71
#